data_AF-A0A2H1KRM1-F1
#
_entry.id   AF-A0A2H1KRM1-F1
#
_cell.length_a   1.000
_cell.length_b   1.000
_cell.length_c   1.000
_cell.angle_alpha   90.00
_cell.angle_beta   90.00
_cell.angle_gamma   90.00
#
_symmetry.space_group_name_H-M   'P 1'
#
loop_
_entity.id
_entity.type
_entity.pdbx_description
1 polymer ?
#
loop_
_entity_poly.entity_id
_entity_poly.type
_entity_poly.pdbx_seq_one_letter_code
_entity_poly.pdbx_strand_id
1 'polypeptide(L)'
;MIPESKGAKIAYIAVASVSTLLVGFCIFVWLWAGTIEDGWINAYAAAVVVSVVCVPIALVPLGWSLGLSFVRAAEKRKSQRNQTKPRAELCSMNSPIEIRFFPDWGRKEPLWSHDTDDIAVGTSDLPISADLADDLHAYMEFWSSHFNPVVDYPDSGWDCEDNHQWFIDEGNRLIRELSSELEGRATISDERDPDDR
;
A
#
# COMPACT_ATOMS: atom_id res chain seq x y z
N MET A 1 20.13 11.74 4.05
CA MET A 1 19.41 11.60 2.76
C MET A 1 18.01 12.14 2.99
N ILE A 2 17.64 13.26 2.36
CA ILE A 2 16.35 13.93 2.61
C ILE A 2 15.26 13.15 1.85
N PRO A 3 14.22 12.61 2.51
CA PRO A 3 13.20 11.81 1.85
C PRO A 3 12.31 12.68 0.94
N GLU A 4 11.84 12.18 -0.21
CA GLU A 4 11.08 12.97 -1.18
C GLU A 4 9.59 13.17 -0.84
N SER A 5 8.99 12.31 -0.02
CA SER A 5 7.58 12.44 0.34
C SER A 5 7.35 13.55 1.38
N LYS A 6 6.30 14.36 1.17
CA LYS A 6 5.97 15.49 2.06
C LYS A 6 5.83 15.06 3.52
N GLY A 7 5.21 13.91 3.77
CA GLY A 7 5.05 13.33 5.12
C GLY A 7 6.38 12.92 5.76
N ALA A 8 7.28 12.27 5.01
CA ALA A 8 8.57 11.84 5.56
C ALA A 8 9.51 13.01 5.82
N LYS A 9 9.42 14.11 5.06
CA LYS A 9 10.16 15.36 5.33
C LYS A 9 9.73 15.97 6.67
N ILE A 10 8.43 16.05 6.92
CA ILE A 10 7.89 16.60 8.18
C ILE A 10 8.33 15.75 9.37
N ALA A 11 8.22 14.42 9.26
CA ALA A 11 8.67 13.50 10.31
C ALA A 11 10.18 13.65 10.58
N TYR A 12 11.00 13.74 9.53
CA TYR A 12 12.45 13.94 9.68
C TYR A 12 12.79 15.27 10.35
N ILE A 13 12.14 16.37 9.95
CA ILE A 13 12.35 17.69 10.55
C ILE A 13 11.92 17.68 12.01
N ALA A 14 10.80 17.05 12.35
CA ALA A 14 10.34 16.93 13.72
C ALA A 14 11.35 16.16 14.59
N VAL A 15 11.82 15.00 14.13
CA VAL A 15 12.81 14.18 14.84
C VAL A 15 14.14 14.92 14.98
N ALA A 16 14.61 15.59 13.93
CA ALA A 16 15.83 16.39 13.96
C ALA A 16 15.71 17.55 14.96
N SER A 17 14.58 18.25 14.95
CA SER A 17 14.32 19.38 15.86
C SER A 17 14.30 18.95 17.32
N VAL A 18 13.61 17.85 17.63
CA VAL A 18 13.58 17.27 18.99
C VAL A 18 14.98 16.85 19.43
N SER A 19 15.76 16.23 18.54
CA SER A 19 17.13 15.84 18.81
C SER A 19 18.04 17.05 19.09
N THR A 20 17.94 18.12 18.30
CA THR A 20 18.69 19.36 18.51
C THR A 20 18.33 20.05 19.82
N LEU A 21 17.04 20.15 20.15
CA LEU A 21 16.58 20.74 21.41
C LEU A 21 17.08 19.96 22.62
N LEU A 22 17.08 18.63 22.51
CA LEU A 22 17.52 17.76 23.59
C LEU A 22 19.04 17.88 23.82
N VAL A 23 19.84 17.90 22.76
CA VAL A 23 21.30 18.14 22.87
C VAL A 23 21.57 19.52 23.48
N GLY A 24 20.85 20.56 23.04
CA GLY A 24 20.97 21.90 23.61
C GLY A 24 20.63 21.93 25.11
N PHE A 25 19.58 21.22 25.51
CA PHE A 25 19.21 21.07 26.92
C PHE A 25 20.27 20.32 27.73
N CYS A 26 20.88 19.27 27.20
CA CYS A 26 21.99 18.56 27.86
C CYS A 26 23.20 19.47 28.08
N ILE A 27 23.58 20.28 27.09
CA ILE A 27 24.68 21.25 27.21
C ILE A 27 24.34 22.30 28.28
N PHE A 28 23.11 22.80 28.28
CA PHE A 28 22.64 23.75 29.29
C PHE A 28 22.72 23.19 30.72
N VAL A 29 22.24 21.96 30.93
CA VAL A 29 22.30 21.29 32.24
C VAL A 29 23.74 21.07 32.68
N TRP A 30 24.65 20.73 31.77
CA TRP A 30 26.07 20.58 32.08
C TRP A 30 26.73 21.89 32.50
N LEU A 31 26.45 22.99 31.79
CA LEU A 31 26.94 24.33 32.15
C LEU A 31 26.35 24.80 33.48
N TRP A 32 25.05 24.59 33.70
CA TRP A 32 24.38 24.95 34.95
C TRP A 32 24.93 24.15 36.14
N ALA A 33 25.15 22.85 35.98
CA ALA A 33 25.76 22.00 37.02
C ALA A 33 27.17 22.46 37.40
N GLY A 34 27.95 23.00 36.45
CA GLY A 34 29.27 23.58 36.70
C GLY A 34 29.25 24.88 37.51
N THR A 35 28.10 25.53 37.66
CA THR A 35 27.94 26.75 38.49
C THR A 35 27.58 26.48 39.94
N ILE A 36 27.32 25.21 40.32
CA ILE A 36 26.96 24.82 41.68
C ILE A 36 28.22 24.34 42.40
N GLU A 37 28.70 25.09 43.40
CA GLU A 37 29.98 24.89 44.09
C GLU A 37 30.07 23.64 44.98
N ASP A 38 28.99 22.87 45.16
CA ASP A 38 28.98 21.70 46.06
C ASP A 38 28.68 20.37 45.36
N GLY A 39 29.63 19.43 45.49
CA GLY A 39 29.34 18.00 45.57
C GLY A 39 29.57 17.17 44.30
N TRP A 40 30.64 16.36 44.34
CA TRP A 40 30.95 15.20 43.46
C TRP A 40 29.72 14.44 42.94
N ILE A 41 28.68 14.26 43.77
CA ILE A 41 27.46 13.52 43.45
C ILE A 41 26.74 14.06 42.20
N ASN A 42 26.81 15.38 41.93
CA ASN A 42 26.14 16.01 40.79
C ASN A 42 26.78 15.68 39.44
N ALA A 43 28.11 15.49 39.40
CA ALA A 43 28.83 15.17 38.16
C ALA A 43 28.50 13.76 37.65
N TYR A 44 28.37 12.79 38.56
CA TYR A 44 27.97 11.42 38.21
C TYR A 44 26.51 11.35 37.78
N ALA A 45 25.61 12.05 38.47
CA ALA A 45 24.20 12.13 38.08
C ALA A 45 24.03 12.73 36.68
N ALA A 46 24.76 13.82 36.37
CA ALA A 46 24.77 14.42 35.04
C ALA A 46 25.30 13.46 33.96
N ALA A 47 26.38 12.72 34.23
CA ALA A 47 26.95 11.75 33.29
C ALA A 47 26.02 10.57 33.01
N VAL A 48 25.28 10.09 34.01
CA VAL A 48 24.30 9.00 33.85
C VAL A 48 23.08 9.48 33.06
N VAL A 49 22.57 10.67 33.33
CA VAL A 49 21.45 11.24 32.58
C VAL A 49 21.84 11.48 31.11
N VAL A 50 23.05 11.98 30.85
CA VAL A 50 23.56 12.16 29.49
C VAL A 50 23.70 10.83 28.74
N SER A 51 24.20 9.78 29.39
CA SER A 51 24.39 8.47 28.73
C SER A 51 23.08 7.73 28.47
N VAL A 52 22.12 7.77 29.40
CA VAL A 52 20.79 7.14 29.24
C VAL A 52 19.99 7.81 28.12
N VAL A 53 20.21 9.10 27.86
CA VAL A 53 19.44 9.84 26.85
C VAL A 53 20.17 9.91 25.49
N CYS A 54 21.50 10.01 25.45
CA CYS A 54 22.25 10.06 24.20
C CYS A 54 22.30 8.72 23.44
N VAL A 55 22.39 7.59 24.16
CA VAL A 55 22.53 6.27 23.54
C VAL A 55 21.29 5.88 22.71
N PRO A 56 20.04 6.03 23.20
CA PRO A 56 18.85 5.75 22.39
C PRO A 56 18.74 6.65 21.16
N ILE A 57 19.09 7.94 21.30
CA ILE A 57 18.99 8.93 20.21
C ILE A 57 19.99 8.64 19.09
N ALA A 58 21.17 8.08 19.40
CA ALA A 58 22.13 7.65 18.40
C ALA A 58 21.71 6.34 17.69
N LEU A 59 20.97 5.46 18.37
CA LEU A 59 20.54 4.18 17.83
C LEU A 59 19.34 4.29 16.87
N VAL A 60 18.45 5.27 17.08
CA VAL A 60 17.26 5.46 16.22
C VAL A 60 17.62 5.77 14.75
N PRO A 61 18.55 6.69 14.41
CA PRO A 61 18.96 6.94 13.03
C PRO A 61 19.67 5.75 12.38
N LEU A 62 20.42 4.98 13.16
CA LEU A 62 21.13 3.79 12.69
C LEU A 62 20.13 2.65 12.38
N GLY A 63 19.17 2.41 13.27
CA GLY A 63 18.09 1.47 13.05
C GLY A 63 17.23 1.83 11.84
N TRP A 64 16.92 3.13 11.65
CA TRP A 64 16.18 3.62 10.50
C TRP A 64 16.93 3.43 9.17
N SER A 65 18.25 3.64 9.18
CA SER A 65 19.09 3.46 7.98
C SER A 65 19.24 1.99 7.59
N LEU A 66 19.33 1.09 8.56
CA LEU A 66 19.31 -0.36 8.34
C LEU A 66 17.96 -0.83 7.81
N GLY A 67 16.85 -0.39 8.42
CA GLY A 67 15.49 -0.73 7.98
C GLY A 67 15.22 -0.33 6.52
N LEU A 68 15.59 0.90 6.13
CA LEU A 68 15.46 1.36 4.75
C LEU A 68 16.32 0.55 3.76
N SER A 69 17.49 0.07 4.19
CA SER A 69 18.36 -0.76 3.35
C SER A 69 17.73 -2.13 3.08
N PHE A 70 17.06 -2.72 4.07
CA PHE A 70 16.32 -3.98 3.91
C PHE A 70 15.07 -3.81 3.03
N VAL A 71 14.29 -2.74 3.22
CA VAL A 71 13.13 -2.43 2.36
C VAL A 71 13.57 -2.25 0.91
N ARG A 72 14.65 -1.49 0.68
CA ARG A 72 15.18 -1.26 -0.66
C ARG A 72 15.76 -2.53 -1.29
N ALA A 73 16.36 -3.41 -0.50
CA ALA A 73 16.80 -4.72 -0.97
C ALA A 73 15.62 -5.63 -1.36
N ALA A 74 14.50 -5.56 -0.63
CA ALA A 74 13.28 -6.28 -0.95
C ALA A 74 12.61 -5.73 -2.23
N GLU A 75 12.52 -4.41 -2.39
CA GLU A 75 12.04 -3.77 -3.63
C GLU A 75 12.92 -4.13 -4.83
N LYS A 76 14.25 -4.10 -4.67
CA LYS A 76 15.18 -4.45 -5.75
C LYS A 76 15.05 -5.91 -6.15
N ARG A 77 14.79 -6.83 -5.20
CA ARG A 77 14.49 -8.25 -5.50
C ARG A 77 13.15 -8.41 -6.25
N LYS A 78 12.10 -7.67 -5.88
CA LYS A 78 10.82 -7.67 -6.62
C LYS A 78 11.00 -7.13 -8.05
N SER A 79 11.67 -5.99 -8.19
CA SER A 79 11.92 -5.36 -9.49
C SER A 79 12.82 -6.23 -10.38
N GLN A 80 13.84 -6.86 -9.82
CA GLN A 80 14.72 -7.77 -10.56
C GLN A 80 13.98 -9.06 -10.94
N ARG A 81 13.13 -9.62 -10.07
CA ARG A 81 12.24 -10.76 -10.41
C ARG A 81 11.30 -10.41 -11.56
N ASN A 82 10.73 -9.21 -11.58
CA ASN A 82 9.88 -8.72 -12.66
C ASN A 82 10.66 -8.45 -13.97
N GLN A 83 11.93 -8.05 -13.90
CA GLN A 83 12.76 -7.81 -15.10
C GLN A 83 13.39 -9.08 -15.69
N THR A 84 13.73 -10.09 -14.87
CA THR A 84 14.33 -11.34 -15.37
C THR A 84 13.30 -12.37 -15.82
N LYS A 85 11.99 -12.14 -15.64
CA LYS A 85 10.99 -13.02 -16.26
C LYS A 85 10.98 -12.69 -17.77
N PRO A 86 11.44 -13.62 -18.63
CA PRO A 86 11.46 -13.34 -20.05
C PRO A 86 10.02 -13.10 -20.48
N ARG A 87 9.80 -11.97 -21.17
CA ARG A 87 8.56 -11.55 -21.85
C ARG A 87 7.99 -12.59 -22.84
N ALA A 88 8.58 -13.79 -22.88
CA ALA A 88 8.30 -14.91 -23.75
C ALA A 88 7.40 -15.99 -23.13
N GLU A 89 7.06 -15.94 -21.83
CA GLU A 89 6.12 -16.91 -21.23
C GLU A 89 4.63 -16.58 -21.40
N LEU A 90 4.29 -15.40 -21.95
CA LEU A 90 2.93 -15.12 -22.45
C LEU A 90 2.63 -15.85 -23.78
N CYS A 91 3.61 -16.52 -24.39
CA CYS A 91 3.47 -17.21 -25.67
C CYS A 91 3.35 -18.75 -25.56
N SER A 92 3.24 -19.33 -24.36
CA SER A 92 3.25 -20.78 -24.19
C SER A 92 2.05 -21.30 -23.40
N MET A 93 0.85 -21.18 -23.97
CA MET A 93 -0.15 -22.25 -24.06
C MET A 93 -1.37 -21.76 -24.86
N ASN A 94 -1.81 -22.53 -25.85
CA ASN A 94 -2.86 -22.23 -26.84
C ASN A 94 -4.30 -22.12 -26.25
N SER A 95 -4.45 -21.75 -24.98
CA SER A 95 -5.74 -21.68 -24.31
C SER A 95 -6.00 -20.23 -23.87
N PRO A 96 -7.21 -19.69 -24.12
CA PRO A 96 -7.62 -18.41 -23.56
C PRO A 96 -7.47 -18.42 -22.04
N ILE A 97 -6.97 -17.34 -21.44
CA ILE A 97 -6.92 -17.20 -19.98
C ILE A 97 -8.34 -17.01 -19.42
N GLU A 98 -8.65 -17.63 -18.28
CA GLU A 98 -9.92 -17.40 -17.59
C GLU A 98 -9.82 -16.17 -16.68
N ILE A 99 -10.62 -15.15 -16.97
CA ILE A 99 -10.76 -13.95 -16.15
C ILE A 99 -12.09 -14.00 -15.41
N ARG A 100 -12.03 -14.17 -14.09
CA ARG A 100 -13.18 -14.09 -13.18
C ARG A 100 -13.46 -12.63 -12.85
N PHE A 101 -14.70 -12.20 -13.03
CA PHE A 101 -15.17 -10.85 -12.79
C PHE A 101 -15.94 -10.81 -11.48
N PHE A 102 -15.31 -10.31 -10.41
CA PHE A 102 -15.98 -10.08 -9.13
C PHE A 102 -15.30 -8.96 -8.34
N PRO A 103 -16.07 -8.08 -7.67
CA PRO A 103 -15.50 -7.05 -6.83
C PRO A 103 -14.98 -7.63 -5.51
N ASP A 104 -13.91 -7.04 -4.97
CA ASP A 104 -13.33 -7.41 -3.69
C ASP A 104 -12.77 -6.19 -2.97
N TRP A 105 -12.77 -6.25 -1.65
CA TRP A 105 -12.25 -5.18 -0.81
C TRP A 105 -10.73 -5.09 -0.90
N GLY A 106 -10.23 -3.86 -1.03
CA GLY A 106 -8.79 -3.59 -1.09
C GLY A 106 -8.18 -3.66 -2.49
N ARG A 107 -9.01 -3.84 -3.52
CA ARG A 107 -8.58 -3.75 -4.92
C ARG A 107 -9.28 -2.60 -5.65
N LYS A 108 -8.62 -2.15 -6.72
CA LYS A 108 -9.12 -1.10 -7.62
C LYS A 108 -9.83 -1.68 -8.84
N GLU A 109 -9.74 -2.98 -9.06
CA GLU A 109 -10.19 -3.64 -10.28
C GLU A 109 -10.91 -4.94 -9.93
N PRO A 110 -12.02 -5.28 -10.62
CA PRO A 110 -12.82 -6.47 -10.33
C PRO A 110 -12.28 -7.74 -11.04
N LEU A 111 -11.02 -7.74 -11.49
CA LEU A 111 -10.48 -8.75 -12.40
C LEU A 111 -9.55 -9.75 -11.71
N TRP A 112 -9.85 -11.04 -11.86
CA TRP A 112 -9.12 -12.13 -11.22
C TRP A 112 -8.82 -13.24 -12.21
N SER A 113 -7.72 -13.96 -12.05
CA SER A 113 -7.40 -15.13 -12.90
C SER A 113 -6.61 -16.15 -12.10
N HIS A 114 -6.88 -17.43 -12.32
CA HIS A 114 -6.08 -18.52 -11.75
C HIS A 114 -4.98 -18.99 -12.70
N ASP A 115 -5.06 -18.56 -13.97
CA ASP A 115 -4.14 -18.92 -15.05
C ASP A 115 -2.95 -17.96 -15.16
N THR A 116 -2.92 -16.92 -14.34
CA THR A 116 -1.86 -15.91 -14.28
C THR A 116 -1.00 -16.11 -13.02
N ASP A 117 0.28 -15.76 -13.08
CA ASP A 117 1.18 -15.87 -11.91
C ASP A 117 0.75 -15.00 -10.73
N ASP A 118 0.00 -13.93 -11.03
CA ASP A 118 -0.73 -13.14 -10.05
C ASP A 118 -2.22 -13.49 -10.14
N ILE A 119 -2.84 -13.75 -8.99
CA ILE A 119 -4.27 -14.06 -8.92
C ILE A 119 -5.07 -12.77 -9.22
N ALA A 120 -4.49 -11.62 -8.89
CA ALA A 120 -5.00 -10.30 -9.19
C ALA A 120 -4.53 -9.85 -10.58
N VAL A 121 -5.47 -9.73 -11.53
CA VAL A 121 -5.15 -9.22 -12.87
C VAL A 121 -5.27 -7.70 -12.87
N GLY A 122 -4.20 -7.04 -13.30
CA GLY A 122 -4.14 -5.62 -13.55
C GLY A 122 -4.72 -5.26 -14.92
N THR A 123 -5.46 -4.15 -15.03
CA THR A 123 -5.84 -3.56 -16.33
C THR A 123 -4.60 -3.26 -17.19
N SER A 124 -3.48 -2.87 -16.57
CA SER A 124 -2.19 -2.64 -17.23
C SER A 124 -1.53 -3.90 -17.79
N ASP A 125 -1.92 -5.07 -17.30
CA ASP A 125 -1.42 -6.37 -17.75
C ASP A 125 -2.25 -6.92 -18.91
N LEU A 126 -3.41 -6.29 -19.19
CA LEU A 126 -4.31 -6.66 -20.26
C LEU A 126 -4.19 -5.70 -21.45
N PRO A 127 -4.34 -6.20 -22.69
CA PRO A 127 -4.34 -5.37 -23.89
C PRO A 127 -5.71 -4.71 -24.12
N ILE A 128 -6.22 -3.99 -23.11
CA ILE A 128 -7.50 -3.28 -23.15
C ILE A 128 -7.31 -1.77 -23.36
N SER A 129 -8.38 -1.08 -23.73
CA SER A 129 -8.41 0.37 -23.88
C SER A 129 -8.26 1.08 -22.53
N ALA A 130 -7.73 2.31 -22.58
CA ALA A 130 -7.58 3.15 -21.38
C ALA A 130 -8.95 3.55 -20.81
N ASP A 131 -9.93 3.81 -21.68
CA ASP A 131 -11.29 4.17 -21.28
C ASP A 131 -11.95 3.01 -20.51
N LEU A 132 -11.81 1.77 -20.99
CA LEU A 132 -12.31 0.58 -20.28
C LEU A 132 -11.61 0.36 -18.94
N ALA A 133 -10.31 0.63 -18.87
CA ALA A 133 -9.56 0.53 -17.61
C ALA A 133 -10.06 1.56 -16.57
N ASP A 134 -10.31 2.79 -17.00
CA ASP A 134 -10.85 3.86 -16.15
C ASP A 134 -12.28 3.52 -15.69
N ASP A 135 -13.12 3.00 -16.58
CA ASP A 135 -14.48 2.56 -16.25
C ASP A 135 -14.48 1.42 -15.21
N LEU A 136 -13.55 0.47 -15.30
CA LEU A 136 -13.40 -0.61 -14.32
C LEU A 136 -12.99 -0.08 -12.93
N HIS A 137 -12.16 0.96 -12.89
CA HIS A 137 -11.81 1.63 -11.62
C HIS A 137 -13.02 2.37 -11.04
N ALA A 138 -13.76 3.10 -11.88
CA ALA A 138 -14.96 3.81 -11.45
C ALA A 138 -16.04 2.84 -10.92
N TYR A 139 -16.21 1.69 -11.58
CA TYR A 139 -17.09 0.61 -11.14
C TYR A 139 -16.74 0.09 -9.74
N MET A 140 -15.44 -0.12 -9.47
CA MET A 140 -14.97 -0.55 -8.14
C MET A 140 -15.13 0.53 -7.08
N GLU A 141 -14.89 1.80 -7.42
CA GLU A 141 -15.12 2.92 -6.52
C GLU A 141 -16.60 3.02 -6.13
N PHE A 142 -17.50 2.87 -7.11
CA PHE A 142 -18.95 2.82 -6.88
C PHE A 142 -19.32 1.68 -5.95
N TRP A 143 -18.93 0.44 -6.27
CA TRP A 143 -19.25 -0.72 -5.44
C TRP A 143 -18.76 -0.52 -4.00
N SER A 144 -17.52 -0.07 -3.81
CA SER A 144 -16.95 0.14 -2.48
C SER A 144 -17.62 1.26 -1.67
N SER A 145 -18.32 2.17 -2.35
CA SER A 145 -19.02 3.30 -1.72
C SER A 145 -20.46 2.96 -1.34
N HIS A 146 -21.08 2.02 -2.07
CA HIS A 146 -22.52 1.72 -1.98
C HIS A 146 -22.84 0.34 -1.41
N PHE A 147 -21.87 -0.58 -1.37
CA PHE A 147 -22.05 -1.91 -0.81
C PHE A 147 -21.45 -2.02 0.60
N ASN A 148 -22.26 -2.46 1.57
CA ASN A 148 -21.85 -2.71 2.95
C ASN A 148 -21.78 -4.22 3.24
N PRO A 149 -20.58 -4.79 3.49
CA PRO A 149 -20.42 -6.23 3.69
C PRO A 149 -20.71 -6.68 5.14
N VAL A 150 -21.03 -5.77 6.05
CA VAL A 150 -21.20 -6.10 7.48
C VAL A 150 -22.51 -6.87 7.69
N VAL A 151 -22.39 -8.18 7.80
CA VAL A 151 -23.50 -9.09 8.15
C VAL A 151 -24.06 -8.70 9.53
N ASP A 152 -25.39 -8.77 9.68
CA ASP A 152 -26.15 -8.46 10.91
C ASP A 152 -26.29 -6.96 11.26
N TYR A 153 -26.02 -6.05 10.33
CA TYR A 153 -26.33 -4.62 10.46
C TYR A 153 -27.61 -4.26 9.67
N PRO A 154 -28.48 -3.36 10.18
CA PRO A 154 -29.70 -2.97 9.45
C PRO A 154 -29.43 -2.37 8.06
N ASP A 155 -28.23 -1.82 7.85
CA ASP A 155 -27.80 -1.21 6.58
C ASP A 155 -26.79 -2.12 5.83
N SER A 156 -26.87 -3.45 6.01
CA SER A 156 -26.03 -4.42 5.29
C SER A 156 -26.50 -4.62 3.85
N GLY A 157 -25.56 -4.83 2.93
CA GLY A 157 -25.83 -4.99 1.49
C GLY A 157 -25.81 -3.65 0.75
N TRP A 158 -26.66 -3.54 -0.27
CA TRP A 158 -26.80 -2.31 -1.06
C TRP A 158 -27.54 -1.23 -0.28
N ASP A 159 -27.05 0.00 -0.38
CA ASP A 159 -27.66 1.17 0.25
C ASP A 159 -29.06 1.50 -0.32
N CYS A 160 -29.27 1.27 -1.62
CA CYS A 160 -30.58 1.30 -2.25
C CYS A 160 -30.66 0.39 -3.49
N GLU A 161 -31.88 0.06 -3.90
CA GLU A 161 -32.12 -0.82 -5.05
C GLU A 161 -31.66 -0.21 -6.38
N ASP A 162 -31.76 1.11 -6.54
CA ASP A 162 -31.31 1.80 -7.75
C ASP A 162 -29.79 1.61 -7.95
N ASN A 163 -29.02 1.64 -6.87
CA ASN A 163 -27.57 1.43 -6.91
C ASN A 163 -27.21 -0.03 -7.18
N HIS A 164 -27.99 -0.97 -6.62
CA HIS A 164 -27.87 -2.39 -6.95
C HIS A 164 -28.12 -2.65 -8.43
N GLN A 165 -29.20 -2.09 -8.98
CA GLN A 165 -29.53 -2.23 -10.39
C GLN A 165 -28.47 -1.59 -11.29
N TRP A 166 -27.98 -0.40 -10.93
CA TRP A 166 -26.87 0.24 -11.64
C TRP A 166 -25.63 -0.64 -11.67
N PHE A 167 -25.26 -1.27 -10.54
CA PHE A 167 -24.12 -2.18 -10.47
C PHE A 167 -24.28 -3.39 -11.39
N ILE A 168 -25.48 -3.98 -11.45
CA ILE A 168 -25.77 -5.10 -12.35
C ILE A 168 -25.61 -4.66 -13.80
N ASP A 169 -26.29 -3.57 -14.19
CA ASP A 169 -26.33 -3.07 -15.57
C ASP A 169 -24.95 -2.63 -16.06
N GLU A 170 -24.21 -1.90 -15.22
CA GLU A 170 -22.89 -1.41 -15.56
C GLU A 170 -21.87 -2.54 -15.64
N GLY A 171 -21.89 -3.49 -14.69
CA GLY A 171 -21.01 -4.65 -14.79
C GLY A 171 -21.34 -5.53 -16.01
N ASN A 172 -22.61 -5.65 -16.41
CA ASN A 172 -23.01 -6.32 -17.65
C ASN A 172 -22.43 -5.60 -18.88
N ARG A 173 -22.46 -4.26 -18.90
CA ARG A 173 -21.83 -3.47 -19.97
C ARG A 173 -20.33 -3.76 -20.04
N LEU A 174 -19.65 -3.69 -18.90
CA LEU A 174 -18.20 -3.90 -18.78
C LEU A 174 -17.76 -5.31 -19.18
N ILE A 175 -18.50 -6.35 -18.76
CA ILE A 175 -18.21 -7.74 -19.14
C ILE A 175 -18.30 -7.93 -20.64
N ARG A 176 -19.31 -7.35 -21.31
CA ARG A 176 -19.42 -7.44 -22.78
C ARG A 176 -18.27 -6.73 -23.49
N GLU A 177 -17.88 -5.57 -22.98
CA GLU A 177 -16.80 -4.77 -23.55
C GLU A 177 -15.44 -5.46 -23.37
N LEU A 178 -15.15 -5.94 -22.16
CA LEU A 178 -14.01 -6.80 -21.86
C LEU A 178 -13.96 -8.03 -22.76
N SER A 179 -15.09 -8.73 -22.91
CA SER A 179 -15.19 -9.91 -23.78
C SER A 179 -14.89 -9.56 -25.24
N SER A 180 -15.33 -8.38 -25.70
CA SER A 180 -15.07 -7.91 -27.06
C SER A 180 -13.61 -7.52 -27.29
N GLU A 181 -12.98 -6.83 -26.34
CA GLU A 181 -11.58 -6.39 -26.48
C GLU A 181 -10.58 -7.55 -26.31
N LEU A 182 -10.96 -8.57 -25.53
CA LEU A 182 -10.13 -9.76 -25.26
C LEU A 182 -10.53 -10.98 -26.09
N GLU A 183 -11.31 -10.80 -27.15
CA GLU A 183 -11.77 -11.89 -28.01
C GLU A 183 -10.60 -12.78 -28.48
N GLY A 184 -10.70 -14.08 -28.24
CA GLY A 184 -9.67 -15.07 -28.59
C GLY A 184 -8.42 -15.06 -27.70
N ARG A 185 -8.37 -14.19 -26.68
CA ARG A 185 -7.27 -14.11 -25.70
C ARG A 185 -7.71 -14.51 -24.29
N ALA A 186 -8.93 -14.14 -23.90
CA ALA A 186 -9.47 -14.45 -22.58
C ALA A 186 -10.95 -14.86 -22.66
N THR A 187 -11.38 -15.64 -21.68
CA THR A 187 -12.79 -15.93 -21.40
C THR A 187 -13.17 -15.24 -20.11
N ILE A 188 -14.26 -14.46 -20.10
CA ILE A 188 -14.74 -13.76 -18.91
C ILE A 188 -15.80 -14.61 -18.21
N SER A 189 -15.63 -14.87 -16.91
CA SER A 189 -16.57 -15.58 -16.04
C SER A 189 -17.18 -14.56 -15.07
N ASP A 190 -18.50 -14.40 -15.09
CA ASP A 190 -19.20 -13.50 -14.16
C ASP A 190 -19.41 -14.19 -12.81
N GLU A 191 -18.85 -13.61 -11.75
CA GLU A 191 -18.93 -14.16 -10.38
C GLU A 191 -19.35 -13.10 -9.37
N ARG A 192 -20.05 -12.05 -9.82
CA ARG A 192 -20.57 -11.01 -8.94
C ARG A 192 -21.61 -11.53 -7.96
N ASP A 193 -22.36 -12.57 -8.35
CA ASP A 193 -23.35 -13.24 -7.51
C ASP A 193 -22.99 -14.74 -7.38
N PRO A 194 -22.66 -15.23 -6.17
CA PRO A 194 -22.35 -16.64 -5.97
C PRO A 194 -23.58 -17.57 -6.13
N ASP A 195 -24.81 -17.05 -6.14
CA ASP A 195 -26.04 -17.86 -6.18
C ASP A 195 -26.52 -18.19 -7.62
N ASP A 196 -25.88 -17.64 -8.67
CA ASP A 196 -26.26 -17.85 -10.08
C ASP A 196 -25.48 -19.01 -10.78
N ARG A 197 -25.04 -20.02 -10.01
CA ARG A 197 -24.34 -21.22 -10.49
C ARG A 197 -25.14 -22.51 -10.39
#